data_AF-A0A834ETD1-F1
#
_entry.id   AF-A0A834ETD1-F1
#
_cell.length_a   1.000
_cell.length_b   1.000
_cell.length_c   1.000
_cell.angle_alpha   90.00
_cell.angle_beta   90.00
_cell.angle_gamma   90.00
#
_symmetry.space_group_name_H-M   'P 1'
#
loop_
_entity.id
_entity.type
_entity.pdbx_description
1 polymer ?
#
loop_
_entity_poly.entity_id
_entity_poly.type
_entity_poly.pdbx_seq_one_letter_code
_entity_poly.pdbx_strand_id
1 'polypeptide(L)'
;MAELQMLLEEEIPSGKRALIESYQNLTRVADYCENNYIQATDKRKALEETKAYTTQSLASVAYQINALANNVLQLLDIQASQLRRMESSINHISQREEGRERNIDARETHRLIASHMHLDRGSHMPGPGEHMCLGRGIEPIL
;
A
#
# COMPACT_ATOMS: atom_id res chain seq x y z
N MET A 1 -10.47 3.88 3.50
CA MET A 1 -11.09 2.58 3.17
C MET A 1 -12.53 2.77 2.72
N ALA A 2 -13.38 3.51 3.48
CA ALA A 2 -14.75 3.80 3.06
C ALA A 2 -14.86 4.52 1.69
N GLU A 3 -14.02 5.52 1.45
CA GLU A 3 -13.99 6.26 0.18
C GLU A 3 -13.62 5.39 -1.03
N LEU A 4 -12.62 4.50 -0.87
CA LEU A 4 -12.24 3.53 -1.89
C LEU A 4 -13.38 2.57 -2.24
N GLN A 5 -14.10 2.11 -1.22
CA GLN A 5 -15.23 1.20 -1.38
C GLN A 5 -16.39 1.89 -2.10
N MET A 6 -16.73 3.12 -1.72
CA MET A 6 -17.75 3.93 -2.37
C MET A 6 -17.44 4.16 -3.86
N LEU A 7 -16.18 4.48 -4.19
CA LEU A 7 -15.75 4.64 -5.59
C LEU A 7 -15.93 3.34 -6.40
N LEU A 8 -15.53 2.20 -5.84
CA LEU A 8 -15.55 0.90 -6.52
C LEU A 8 -16.94 0.30 -6.65
N GLU A 9 -17.77 0.40 -5.62
CA GLU A 9 -19.07 -0.29 -5.53
C GLU A 9 -20.22 0.57 -6.05
N GLU A 10 -20.10 1.90 -5.97
CA GLU A 10 -21.20 2.82 -6.27
C GLU A 10 -20.86 3.82 -7.36
N GLU A 11 -19.91 4.74 -7.13
CA GLU A 11 -19.77 5.93 -7.98
C GLU A 11 -19.28 5.61 -9.39
N ILE A 12 -18.23 4.79 -9.53
CA ILE A 12 -17.71 4.40 -10.85
C ILE A 12 -18.71 3.50 -11.59
N PRO A 13 -19.29 2.44 -10.96
CA PRO A 13 -20.33 1.64 -11.60
C PRO A 13 -21.57 2.45 -12.00
N SER A 14 -22.00 3.40 -11.17
CA SER A 14 -23.14 4.28 -11.45
C SER A 14 -22.84 5.22 -12.62
N GLY A 15 -21.69 5.90 -12.60
CA GLY A 15 -21.26 6.77 -13.70
C GLY A 15 -21.13 6.02 -15.03
N LYS A 16 -20.62 4.78 -15.00
CA LYS A 16 -20.57 3.91 -16.18
C LYS A 16 -21.97 3.54 -16.68
N ARG A 17 -22.91 3.19 -15.79
CA ARG A 17 -24.31 2.91 -16.16
C ARG A 17 -24.97 4.14 -16.78
N ALA A 18 -24.77 5.31 -16.19
CA ALA A 18 -25.31 6.57 -16.72
C ALA A 18 -24.80 6.86 -18.15
N LEU A 19 -23.54 6.57 -18.47
CA LEU A 19 -23.01 6.69 -19.83
C LEU A 19 -23.64 5.68 -20.80
N ILE A 20 -23.88 4.44 -20.37
CA ILE A 20 -24.56 3.43 -21.19
C ILE A 20 -26.01 3.84 -21.48
N GLU A 21 -26.71 4.35 -20.46
CA GLU A 21 -28.07 4.86 -20.61
C GLU A 21 -28.10 6.09 -21.52
N SER A 22 -27.13 6.99 -21.37
CA SER A 22 -26.95 8.16 -22.22
C SER A 22 -26.82 7.75 -23.70
N TYR A 23 -26.00 6.76 -24.01
CA TYR A 23 -25.89 6.20 -25.36
C TYR A 23 -27.25 5.77 -25.95
N GLN A 24 -28.03 4.99 -25.19
CA GLN A 24 -29.36 4.53 -25.63
C GLN A 24 -30.38 5.68 -25.76
N ASN A 25 -30.27 6.69 -24.91
CA ASN A 25 -31.14 7.86 -24.95
C ASN A 25 -30.80 8.74 -26.16
N LEU A 26 -29.52 8.91 -26.49
CA LEU A 26 -29.08 9.71 -27.63
C LEU A 26 -29.54 9.12 -28.96
N THR A 27 -29.56 7.79 -29.10
CA THR A 27 -30.16 7.14 -30.28
C THR A 27 -31.62 7.54 -30.43
N ARG A 28 -32.41 7.46 -29.35
CA ARG A 28 -33.83 7.85 -29.37
C ARG A 28 -34.04 9.34 -29.63
N VAL A 29 -33.17 10.20 -29.09
CA VAL A 29 -33.21 11.65 -29.35
C VAL A 29 -32.90 11.94 -30.82
N ALA A 30 -31.93 11.24 -31.42
CA ALA A 30 -31.61 11.38 -32.84
C ALA A 30 -32.80 10.97 -33.71
N ASP A 31 -33.40 9.80 -33.45
CA ASP A 31 -34.59 9.31 -34.15
C ASP A 31 -35.76 10.29 -34.01
N TYR A 32 -35.97 10.85 -32.82
CA TYR A 32 -37.00 11.87 -32.59
C TYR A 32 -36.72 13.14 -33.40
N CYS A 33 -35.50 13.66 -33.37
CA CYS A 33 -35.14 14.89 -34.08
C CYS A 33 -35.33 14.73 -35.59
N GLU A 34 -34.92 13.59 -36.16
CA GLU A 34 -35.13 13.28 -37.58
C GLU A 34 -36.62 13.20 -37.92
N ASN A 35 -37.39 12.41 -37.18
CA ASN A 35 -38.83 12.25 -37.43
C ASN A 35 -39.59 13.57 -37.26
N ASN A 36 -39.28 14.34 -36.21
CA ASN A 36 -39.86 15.65 -35.96
C ASN A 36 -39.55 16.59 -37.12
N TYR A 37 -38.30 16.63 -37.59
CA TYR A 37 -37.92 17.45 -38.73
C TYR A 37 -38.65 17.03 -40.01
N ILE A 38 -38.81 15.73 -40.28
CA ILE A 38 -39.52 15.23 -41.48
C ILE A 38 -41.01 15.58 -41.43
N GLN A 39 -41.67 15.39 -40.27
CA GLN A 39 -43.12 15.54 -40.13
C GLN A 39 -43.56 17.00 -39.88
N ALA A 40 -42.69 17.85 -39.32
CA ALA A 40 -43.06 19.22 -38.98
C ALA A 40 -43.39 20.07 -40.22
N THR A 41 -44.48 20.83 -40.14
CA THR A 41 -44.83 21.85 -41.14
C THR A 41 -43.85 23.03 -41.12
N ASP A 42 -43.40 23.43 -39.92
CA ASP A 42 -42.38 24.47 -39.74
C ASP A 42 -41.00 23.86 -39.49
N LYS A 43 -40.21 23.77 -40.57
CA LYS A 43 -38.85 23.22 -40.53
C LYS A 43 -37.87 24.07 -39.71
N ARG A 44 -38.08 25.39 -39.61
CA ARG A 44 -37.18 26.25 -38.82
C ARG A 44 -37.33 25.94 -37.35
N LYS A 45 -38.58 25.82 -36.88
CA LYS A 45 -38.85 25.46 -35.48
C LYS A 45 -38.29 24.08 -35.13
N ALA A 46 -38.51 23.07 -35.96
CA ALA A 46 -37.98 21.72 -35.71
C ALA A 46 -36.43 21.67 -35.71
N LEU A 47 -35.79 22.48 -36.56
CA LEU A 47 -34.33 22.61 -36.56
C LEU A 47 -33.80 23.26 -35.28
N GLU A 48 -34.45 24.32 -34.79
CA GLU A 48 -34.05 24.96 -33.53
C GLU A 48 -34.21 24.01 -32.34
N GLU A 49 -35.28 23.19 -32.31
CA GLU A 49 -35.44 22.14 -31.32
C GLU A 49 -34.32 21.09 -31.40
N THR A 50 -33.94 20.67 -32.61
CA THR A 50 -32.82 19.74 -32.83
C THR A 50 -31.49 20.31 -32.35
N LYS A 51 -31.24 21.61 -32.57
CA LYS A 51 -30.04 22.30 -32.05
C LYS A 51 -30.02 22.33 -30.52
N ALA A 52 -31.18 22.55 -29.90
CA ALA A 52 -31.31 22.52 -28.44
C ALA A 52 -30.98 21.13 -27.89
N TYR A 53 -31.56 20.06 -28.45
CA TYR A 53 -31.23 18.69 -28.07
C TYR A 53 -29.77 18.35 -28.29
N THR A 54 -29.17 18.79 -29.41
CA THR A 54 -27.73 18.59 -29.69
C THR A 54 -26.86 19.25 -28.61
N THR A 55 -27.17 20.50 -28.23
CA THR A 55 -26.42 21.24 -27.20
C THR A 55 -26.55 20.57 -25.83
N GLN A 56 -27.77 20.19 -25.45
CA GLN A 56 -28.03 19.48 -24.20
C GLN A 56 -27.33 18.12 -24.14
N SER A 57 -27.38 17.37 -25.23
CA SER A 57 -26.73 16.06 -25.37
C SER A 57 -25.22 16.16 -25.21
N LEU A 58 -24.60 17.13 -25.89
CA LEU A 58 -23.17 17.39 -25.79
C LEU A 58 -22.76 17.74 -24.35
N ALA A 59 -23.49 18.65 -23.71
CA ALA A 59 -23.22 19.05 -22.32
C ALA A 59 -23.38 17.87 -21.35
N SER A 60 -24.43 17.07 -21.52
CA SER A 60 -24.72 15.92 -20.66
C SER A 60 -23.63 14.86 -20.74
N VAL A 61 -23.23 14.45 -21.96
CA VAL A 61 -22.17 13.46 -22.15
C VAL A 61 -20.83 13.97 -21.63
N ALA A 62 -20.48 15.22 -21.93
CA ALA A 62 -19.24 15.82 -21.45
C ALA A 62 -19.16 15.82 -19.92
N TYR A 63 -20.26 16.18 -19.24
CA TYR A 63 -20.33 16.14 -17.78
C TYR A 63 -20.18 14.71 -17.23
N GLN A 64 -20.89 13.74 -17.81
CA GLN A 64 -20.83 12.34 -17.37
C GLN A 64 -19.42 11.75 -17.53
N ILE A 65 -18.75 12.03 -18.66
CA ILE A 65 -17.36 11.60 -18.89
C ILE A 65 -16.42 12.26 -17.87
N ASN A 66 -16.54 13.58 -17.67
CA ASN A 66 -15.70 14.30 -16.72
C ASN A 66 -15.88 13.78 -15.28
N ALA A 67 -17.12 13.55 -14.85
CA ALA A 67 -17.41 13.02 -13.52
C ALA A 67 -16.78 11.62 -13.34
N LEU A 68 -16.99 10.71 -14.30
CA LEU A 68 -16.42 9.37 -14.24
C LEU A 68 -14.88 9.38 -14.25
N ALA A 69 -14.27 10.24 -15.07
CA ALA A 69 -12.82 10.39 -15.15
C ALA A 69 -12.24 10.84 -13.80
N ASN A 70 -12.85 11.83 -13.15
CA ASN A 70 -12.40 12.31 -11.83
C ASN A 70 -12.49 11.19 -10.78
N ASN A 71 -13.59 10.42 -10.75
CA ASN A 71 -13.74 9.30 -9.83
C ASN A 71 -12.67 8.22 -10.06
N VAL A 72 -12.34 7.92 -11.32
CA VAL A 72 -11.27 6.96 -11.66
C VAL A 72 -9.90 7.48 -11.25
N LEU A 73 -9.60 8.76 -11.47
CA LEU A 73 -8.33 9.35 -11.03
C LEU A 73 -8.20 9.32 -9.50
N GLN A 74 -9.26 9.67 -8.78
CA GLN A 74 -9.30 9.60 -7.31
C GLN A 74 -9.08 8.17 -6.80
N LEU A 75 -9.70 7.17 -7.45
CA LEU A 75 -9.46 5.76 -7.15
C LEU A 75 -7.97 5.40 -7.28
N LEU A 76 -7.33 5.79 -8.38
CA LEU A 76 -5.91 5.50 -8.63
C LEU A 76 -5.00 6.20 -7.61
N ASP A 77 -5.29 7.45 -7.24
CA ASP A 77 -4.52 8.19 -6.24
C ASP A 77 -4.60 7.52 -4.85
N ILE A 78 -5.79 7.07 -4.46
CA ILE A 78 -5.99 6.35 -3.20
C ILE A 78 -5.19 5.05 -3.22
N GLN A 79 -5.28 4.25 -4.29
CA GLN A 79 -4.54 3.00 -4.42
C GLN A 79 -3.02 3.21 -4.43
N ALA A 80 -2.52 4.22 -5.14
CA ALA A 80 -1.11 4.57 -5.15
C ALA A 80 -0.61 4.95 -3.75
N SER A 81 -1.43 5.68 -2.97
CA SER A 81 -1.10 5.99 -1.57
C SER A 81 -1.06 4.76 -0.67
N GLN A 82 -1.95 3.79 -0.90
CA GLN A 82 -1.97 2.53 -0.16
C GLN A 82 -0.73 1.69 -0.45
N LEU A 83 -0.33 1.59 -1.72
CA LEU A 83 0.89 0.88 -2.11
C LEU A 83 2.15 1.48 -1.48
N ARG A 84 2.29 2.81 -1.49
CA ARG A 84 3.42 3.48 -0.79
C ARG A 84 3.47 3.17 0.71
N ARG A 85 2.31 3.11 1.37
CA ARG A 85 2.24 2.71 2.80
C ARG A 85 2.60 1.24 3.00
N MET A 86 2.17 0.36 2.11
CA MET A 86 2.53 -1.06 2.15
C MET A 86 4.03 -1.26 1.95
N GLU A 87 4.63 -0.58 0.97
CA GLU A 87 6.07 -0.60 0.71
C GLU A 87 6.86 -0.17 1.95
N SER A 88 6.48 0.94 2.59
CA SER A 88 7.10 1.38 3.85
C SER A 88 6.98 0.33 4.96
N SER A 89 5.81 -0.30 5.09
CA SER A 89 5.58 -1.37 6.08
C SER A 89 6.49 -2.58 5.82
N ILE A 90 6.67 -2.97 4.55
CA ILE A 90 7.57 -4.06 4.15
C ILE A 90 9.01 -3.69 4.47
N ASN A 91 9.45 -2.46 4.19
CA ASN A 91 10.80 -2.01 4.50
C ASN A 91 11.09 -2.09 6.00
N HIS A 92 10.15 -1.69 6.86
CA HIS A 92 10.29 -1.83 8.30
C HIS A 92 10.34 -3.30 8.76
N ILE A 93 9.59 -4.20 8.11
CA ILE A 93 9.64 -5.65 8.38
C ILE A 93 11.00 -6.21 7.98
N SER A 94 11.52 -5.86 6.80
CA SER A 94 12.84 -6.30 6.31
C SER A 94 13.94 -5.88 7.27
N GLN A 95 13.96 -4.61 7.69
CA GLN A 95 14.95 -4.11 8.64
C GLN A 95 14.89 -4.85 9.99
N ARG A 96 13.68 -5.20 10.45
CA ARG A 96 13.49 -5.97 11.68
C ARG A 96 14.01 -7.41 11.53
N GLU A 97 13.80 -8.02 10.38
CA GLU A 97 14.31 -9.36 10.09
C GLU A 97 15.83 -9.40 10.00
N GLU A 98 16.45 -8.47 9.27
CA GLU A 98 17.91 -8.31 9.21
C GLU A 98 18.51 -8.04 10.60
N GLY A 99 17.82 -7.26 11.44
CA GLY A 99 18.22 -7.05 12.82
C GLY A 99 18.14 -8.32 13.68
N ARG A 100 17.11 -9.16 13.44
CA ARG A 100 16.95 -10.45 14.13
C ARG A 100 18.06 -11.42 13.74
N GLU A 101 18.38 -11.52 12.46
CA GLU A 101 19.44 -12.38 11.93
C GLU A 101 20.80 -12.00 12.54
N ARG A 102 21.16 -10.70 12.48
CA ARG A 102 22.39 -10.20 13.13
C ARG A 102 22.48 -10.52 14.62
N ASN A 103 21.36 -10.43 15.34
CA ASN A 103 21.32 -10.78 16.77
C ASN A 103 21.49 -12.28 17.03
N ILE A 104 21.03 -13.14 16.13
CA ILE A 104 21.21 -14.59 16.22
C ILE A 104 22.69 -14.93 16.03
N ASP A 105 23.30 -14.40 14.96
CA ASP A 105 24.72 -14.65 14.65
C ASP A 105 25.64 -14.16 15.76
N ALA A 106 25.35 -12.97 16.32
CA ALA A 106 26.10 -12.43 17.44
C ALA A 106 25.97 -13.33 18.69
N ARG A 107 24.79 -13.87 18.98
CA ARG A 107 24.57 -14.78 20.11
C ARG A 107 25.29 -16.11 19.91
N GLU A 108 25.29 -16.65 18.70
CA GLU A 108 26.01 -17.88 18.37
C GLU A 108 27.52 -17.69 18.51
N THR A 109 28.05 -16.59 17.97
CA THR A 109 29.46 -16.21 18.11
C THR A 109 29.87 -16.08 19.59
N HIS A 110 29.09 -15.35 20.40
CA HIS A 110 29.34 -15.23 21.84
C HIS A 110 29.34 -16.59 22.55
N ARG A 111 28.42 -17.50 22.19
CA ARG A 111 28.36 -18.85 22.76
C ARG A 111 29.62 -19.65 22.44
N LEU A 112 30.07 -19.61 21.19
CA LEU A 112 31.28 -20.32 20.74
C LEU A 112 32.53 -19.81 21.48
N ILE A 113 32.69 -18.48 21.59
CA ILE A 113 33.80 -17.87 22.33
C ILE A 113 33.76 -18.27 23.81
N ALA A 114 32.59 -18.19 24.46
CA ALA A 114 32.45 -18.60 25.86
C ALA A 114 32.84 -20.07 26.07
N SER A 115 32.43 -20.97 25.18
CA SER A 115 32.80 -22.39 25.25
C SER A 115 34.32 -22.61 25.12
N HIS A 116 34.98 -21.88 24.22
CA HIS A 116 36.44 -21.98 24.02
C HIS A 116 37.22 -21.49 25.25
N MET A 117 36.79 -20.38 25.86
CA MET A 117 37.38 -19.84 27.09
C MET A 117 37.22 -20.77 28.30
N HIS A 118 36.13 -21.53 28.37
CA HIS A 118 35.94 -22.56 29.40
C HIS A 118 36.84 -23.78 29.19
N LEU A 119 37.11 -24.18 27.95
CA LEU A 119 38.07 -25.23 27.61
C LEU A 119 39.50 -24.81 28.01
N ASP A 120 39.93 -23.59 27.68
CA ASP A 120 41.29 -23.10 27.99
C ASP A 120 41.57 -22.98 29.49
N ARG A 121 40.55 -22.64 30.30
CA ARG A 121 40.69 -22.63 31.77
C ARG A 121 40.78 -24.02 32.38
N GLY A 122 40.27 -25.05 31.71
CA GLY A 122 40.34 -26.45 32.17
C GLY A 122 41.69 -27.12 31.89
N SER A 123 42.49 -26.57 30.96
CA SER A 123 43.78 -27.15 30.54
C SER A 123 44.98 -26.72 31.40
N HIS A 124 44.81 -25.85 32.40
CA HIS A 124 45.88 -25.47 33.32
C HIS A 124 45.92 -26.40 34.54
N MET A 125 46.64 -27.52 34.42
CA MET A 125 47.04 -28.35 35.57
C MET A 125 48.16 -27.64 36.33
N PRO A 126 48.02 -27.30 37.64
CA PRO A 126 49.13 -26.77 38.41
C PRO A 126 50.20 -27.88 38.57
N GLY A 127 51.42 -27.60 38.13
CA GLY A 127 52.55 -28.52 38.24
C GLY A 127 52.94 -28.80 39.70
N PRO A 128 53.47 -29.99 40.02
CA PRO A 128 53.81 -30.34 41.38
C PRO A 128 55.13 -29.67 41.78
N GLY A 129 55.08 -28.78 42.76
CA GLY A 129 56.27 -28.31 43.45
C GLY A 129 56.18 -26.86 43.90
N GLU A 130 55.71 -26.65 45.13
CA GLU A 130 56.50 -25.93 46.13
C GLU A 130 55.94 -26.21 47.52
N HIS A 131 56.83 -26.74 48.36
CA HIS A 131 56.56 -27.29 49.67
C HIS A 131 56.14 -26.22 50.68
N MET A 132 55.07 -26.52 51.40
CA MET A 132 54.64 -25.85 52.61
C MET A 132 55.65 -26.15 53.74
N CYS A 133 56.52 -25.19 54.08
CA CYS A 133 57.32 -25.23 55.30
C CYS A 133 56.56 -24.55 56.45
N LEU A 134 55.78 -25.33 57.19
CA LEU A 134 55.34 -24.98 58.55
C LEU A 134 56.36 -25.57 59.54
N GLY A 135 57.15 -24.72 60.18
CA GLY A 135 58.06 -25.09 61.28
C GLY A 135 57.99 -24.07 62.40
N ARG A 136 57.34 -24.44 63.52
CA ARG A 136 57.25 -23.67 64.76
C ARG A 136 58.62 -23.47 65.40
N GLY A 137 58.83 -22.37 66.12
CA GLY A 137 59.82 -22.35 67.20
C GLY A 137 60.21 -21.00 67.80
N ILE A 138 59.53 -20.64 68.90
CA ILE A 138 60.12 -20.09 70.15
C ILE A 138 60.52 -18.60 70.18
N GLU A 139 59.76 -17.80 70.95
CA GLU A 139 60.22 -16.56 71.59
C GLU A 139 61.38 -16.82 72.57
N PRO A 140 62.26 -15.84 72.76
CA PRO A 140 62.78 -15.59 74.10
C PRO A 140 62.51 -14.16 74.58
N ILE A 141 61.96 -14.15 75.78
CA ILE A 141 61.98 -13.12 76.81
C ILE A 141 63.40 -12.54 76.97
N LEU A 142 63.60 -11.25 76.65
CA LEU A 142 64.06 -10.18 77.55
C LEU A 142 63.96 -8.82 76.85
#